data_AF-A0A0U5AZD3-F1
#
_entry.id   AF-A0A0U5AZD3-F1
#
_cell.length_a   1.000
_cell.length_b   1.000
_cell.length_c   1.000
_cell.angle_alpha   90.00
_cell.angle_beta   90.00
_cell.angle_gamma   90.00
#
_symmetry.space_group_name_H-M   'P 1'
#
loop_
_entity.id
_entity.type
_entity.pdbx_description
1 polymer ?
#
loop_
_entity_poly.entity_id
_entity_poly.type
_entity_poly.pdbx_seq_one_letter_code
_entity_poly.pdbx_strand_id
1 'polypeptide(L)' 'MEYRLKVDEHGRVPIPEEIREQLGYGALTFQAIENLIVISKNKPEKEFIWTPQK' A
#
# COMPACT_ATOMS: atom_id res chain seq x y z
N MET A 1 -1.06 14.20 -11.45
CA MET A 1 -1.32 13.10 -12.38
C MET A 1 -2.54 12.35 -11.88
N GLU A 2 -3.51 12.02 -12.74
CA GLU A 2 -4.78 11.35 -12.36
C GLU A 2 -4.85 10.01 -13.11
N TYR A 3 -5.20 8.91 -12.41
CA TYR A 3 -5.46 7.61 -13.01
C TYR A 3 -6.93 7.24 -12.79
N ARG A 4 -7.58 6.70 -13.82
CA ARG A 4 -8.93 6.13 -13.72
C ARG A 4 -8.84 4.63 -13.93
N LEU A 5 -8.99 3.88 -12.83
CA LEU A 5 -8.81 2.44 -12.80
C LEU A 5 -10.17 1.77 -12.63
N LYS A 6 -10.36 0.62 -13.30
CA LYS A 6 -11.56 -0.20 -13.11
C LYS A 6 -11.38 -1.09 -11.90
N VAL A 7 -12.45 -1.22 -11.12
CA VAL A 7 -12.56 -2.23 -10.07
C VAL A 7 -12.89 -3.57 -10.74
N ASP A 8 -12.20 -4.63 -10.34
CA ASP A 8 -12.50 -5.97 -10.84
C ASP A 8 -13.72 -6.61 -10.14
N GLU A 9 -14.08 -7.81 -10.58
CA GLU A 9 -15.23 -8.57 -10.05
C GLU A 9 -15.12 -8.92 -8.56
N HIS A 10 -13.92 -8.84 -7.98
CA HIS A 10 -13.65 -9.09 -6.57
C HIS A 10 -13.51 -7.81 -5.75
N GLY A 11 -13.77 -6.63 -6.33
CA GLY A 11 -13.64 -5.36 -5.62
C GLY A 11 -12.19 -4.84 -5.52
N ARG A 12 -11.25 -5.39 -6.31
CA ARG A 12 -9.83 -4.98 -6.29
C ARG A 12 -9.57 -3.90 -7.31
N VAL A 13 -8.67 -2.97 -6.97
CA VAL A 13 -8.18 -1.94 -7.89
C VAL A 13 -6.72 -2.23 -8.23
N PRO A 14 -6.38 -2.55 -9.50
CA PRO A 14 -5.00 -2.83 -9.87
C PRO A 14 -4.17 -1.55 -9.86
N ILE A 15 -3.18 -1.46 -8.98
CA ILE A 15 -2.26 -0.32 -8.88
C ILE A 15 -1.30 -0.33 -10.09
N PRO A 16 -1.20 0.76 -10.87
CA PRO A 16 -0.28 0.87 -12.00
C PRO A 16 1.17 0.63 -11.62
N GLU A 17 1.98 0.13 -12.56
CA GLU A 17 3.38 -0.21 -12.33
C GLU A 17 4.20 0.94 -11.77
N GLU A 18 4.12 2.11 -12.40
CA GLU A 18 4.80 3.34 -11.97
C GLU A 18 4.49 3.71 -10.51
N ILE A 19 3.24 3.51 -10.06
CA ILE A 19 2.84 3.80 -8.68
C ILE A 19 3.36 2.72 -7.72
N ARG A 20 3.37 1.45 -8.14
CA ARG A 20 3.95 0.36 -7.34
C ARG A 20 5.44 0.58 -7.12
N GLU A 21 6.18 1.03 -8.14
CA GLU A 21 7.61 1.32 -8.02
C GLU A 21 7.88 2.47 -7.04
N GLN A 22 7.02 3.50 -7.03
CA GLN A 22 7.10 4.61 -6.08
C GLN A 22 6.76 4.19 -4.63
N LEU A 23 5.74 3.35 -4.43
CA LEU A 23 5.35 2.85 -3.11
C LEU A 23 6.33 1.79 -2.58
N GLY A 24 7.00 1.10 -3.49
CA GLY A 24 7.86 -0.05 -3.22
C GLY A 24 7.08 -1.34 -2.95
N TYR A 25 7.82 -2.43 -2.82
CA TYR A 25 7.26 -3.74 -2.50
C TYR A 25 7.22 -3.93 -0.98
N GLY A 26 6.03 -4.17 -0.43
CA GLY A 26 5.86 -4.38 1.01
C GLY A 26 4.42 -4.19 1.48
N ALA A 27 4.23 -4.19 2.80
CA ALA A 27 2.95 -3.85 3.39
C ALA A 27 2.54 -2.41 3.04
N LEU A 28 1.27 -2.23 2.73
CA LEU A 28 0.64 -0.92 2.49
C LEU A 28 -0.36 -0.63 3.59
N THR A 29 -0.52 0.65 3.90
CA THR A 29 -1.57 1.15 4.81
C THR A 29 -2.70 1.74 3.98
N PHE A 30 -3.93 1.50 4.40
CA PHE A 30 -5.15 2.02 3.77
C PHE A 30 -5.90 2.86 4.80
N GLN A 31 -6.24 4.10 4.43
CA GLN A 31 -7.03 5.00 5.26
C GLN A 31 -8.21 5.52 4.47
N ALA A 32 -9.43 5.28 4.96
CA ALA A 32 -10.63 5.91 4.43
C ALA A 32 -10.78 7.30 5.06
N ILE A 33 -10.80 8.35 4.23
CA ILE A 33 -10.97 9.74 4.63
C ILE A 33 -12.11 10.31 3.79
N GLU A 34 -13.25 10.56 4.43
CA GLU A 34 -14.48 11.04 3.77
C GLU A 34 -14.88 10.14 2.59
N ASN A 35 -14.68 10.61 1.36
CA ASN A 35 -15.00 9.89 0.11
C ASN A 35 -13.75 9.39 -0.62
N LEU A 36 -12.60 9.34 0.05
CA LEU A 36 -11.31 8.95 -0.50
C LEU A 36 -10.70 7.77 0.26
N ILE A 37 -9.96 6.94 -0.47
CA ILE A 37 -9.07 5.93 0.12
C ILE A 37 -7.63 6.40 -0.15
N VAL A 38 -6.90 6.67 0.92
CA VAL A 38 -5.47 7.00 0.87
C VAL A 38 -4.68 5.71 1.06
N ILE A 39 -3.78 5.44 0.12
CA ILE A 39 -2.86 4.29 0.14
C ILE A 39 -1.45 4.82 0.34
N SER A 40 -0.74 4.33 1.34
CA SER A 40 0.63 4.73 1.62
C SER A 40 1.51 3.52 1.97
N LYS A 41 2.83 3.69 1.86
CA LYS A 41 3.77 2.69 2.37
C LYS A 41 3.55 2.47 3.86
N ASN A 42 3.48 1.22 4.30
CA ASN A 42 3.35 0.92 5.72
C ASN A 42 4.63 1.36 6.44
N LYS A 43 4.46 2.21 7.45
CA LYS A 43 5.51 2.55 8.41
C LYS A 43 5.14 1.89 9.73
N PRO A 44 5.74 0.74 10.07
CA PRO A 44 5.44 0.11 11.34
C PRO A 44 5.81 1.07 12.47
N GLU A 45 4.95 1.20 13.48
CA GLU A 45 5.21 2.05 14.64
C GLU A 45 6.41 1.55 15.46
N LYS A 46 6.74 0.26 15.36
CA LYS A 46 7.89 -0.38 15.99
C LYS A 46 8.49 -1.41 15.06
N GLU A 47 9.81 -1.37 14.92
CA GLU A 47 10.59 -2.38 14.24
C GLU A 47 11.28 -3.27 15.29
N PHE A 48 11.01 -4.57 15.25
CA PHE A 48 11.70 -5.54 16.10
C PHE A 48 12.71 -6.30 15.25
N ILE A 49 14.00 -6.02 15.45
CA ILE A 49 15.07 -6.79 14.85
C ILE A 49 15.37 -7.96 15.79
N TRP A 50 14.87 -9.14 15.44
CA TRP A 50 15.26 -10.35 16.16
C TRP A 50 16.64 -10.79 15.69
N THR A 51 17.57 -10.99 16.63
CA THR A 51 18.88 -11.57 16.35
C THR A 51 18.95 -12.93 17.05
N PRO A 52 19.18 -14.05 16.34
CA PRO A 52 19.34 -15.35 16.98
C PRO A 52 20.48 -15.31 17.99
N GLN A 53 20.21 -15.73 19.23
CA GLN A 53 21.30 -16.02 20.17
C GLN A 53 21.87 -17.40 19.83
N LYS A 54 23.19 -17.46 19.69
CA LYS A 54 23.97 -18.69 19.49
C LYS A 54 23.94 -19.58 20.72
#